data_AF-A0A0C3E3U2-F1
#
_entry.id   AF-A0A0C3E3U2-F1
#
_cell.length_a   1.000
_cell.length_b   1.000
_cell.length_c   1.000
_cell.angle_alpha   90.00
_cell.angle_beta   90.00
_cell.angle_gamma   90.00
#
_symmetry.space_group_name_H-M   'P 1'
#
loop_
_entity.id
_entity.type
_entity.pdbx_description
1 polymer ?
#
loop_
_entity_poly.entity_id
_entity_poly.type
_entity_poly.pdbx_seq_one_letter_code
_entity_poly.pdbx_strand_id
1 'polypeptide(L)'
;MMNKFTIKQDLFKQSFPPIFVTTVDERLLEKEIILSFLSTDSNEEKIGVSAIYGKRCAITSIAFSTLTSSLVIHFSKQPGRRALELIKDCILVNSRHTKYAFKMDTFALSLFTDLSLRISNAVDLLSLKTKGNRHSLERVLGVMGGEHMLHKHNVKALFFKNAKEMSHSDVAVQAWAACAVAILYNTTSVPRIDTLKLTQKQLAPLARIARDGDLLEAIKPTVTKNDVRSDFSVKADRVNLTCERFRTRIRTSGNQVVLIETKNGTSKNSVAGRARQVQGRKAQVSVDGPVSGEIVSVSTIGKEEMNFAEIARQVIILHVLQDRTSLLSQPFFQRIWLPHERTSWPKRGSRTLDPSIYFPQRALNPSQEMAVEKILSSDDDNRIVMIHGPPGTGKTTVIAAAVTSFHHANRQRSVWIAAQSNVAVKNIAEKFCDVGFHDFKLLVSKDFHFDWHEHLYKDILEPHFIRSDVFSKDIVAAERDLLDARVILCTLTMLSSQSIAHYTHIAPVQTIIFDEASQIEVGDYIPVVHRFEPTLRKIVFIGDNKQLAPYGQEEVRGLQSIFEFDHLLKNAVFLDIQCMRSPFF
;
A
#
# COMPACT_ATOMS: atom_id res chain seq x y z
N MET A 1 27.83 -7.45 -24.49
CA MET A 1 28.71 -6.39 -25.05
C MET A 1 29.15 -5.50 -23.90
N MET A 2 30.44 -5.15 -23.80
CA MET A 2 30.90 -4.18 -22.81
C MET A 2 30.94 -2.81 -23.47
N ASN A 3 30.24 -1.82 -22.92
CA ASN A 3 30.21 -0.46 -23.43
C ASN A 3 30.57 0.53 -22.32
N LYS A 4 31.42 1.52 -22.65
CA LYS A 4 31.95 2.49 -21.71
C LYS A 4 31.64 3.90 -22.19
N PHE A 5 31.17 4.75 -21.28
CA PHE A 5 30.87 6.15 -21.57
C PHE A 5 30.98 6.98 -20.29
N THR A 6 30.96 8.31 -20.45
CA THR A 6 31.10 9.24 -19.33
C THR A 6 29.84 10.07 -19.18
N ILE A 7 29.37 10.22 -17.94
CA ILE A 7 28.24 11.09 -17.61
C ILE A 7 28.74 12.26 -16.77
N LYS A 8 28.29 13.47 -17.10
CA LYS A 8 28.37 14.61 -16.18
C LYS A 8 27.03 14.72 -15.47
N GLN A 9 27.04 14.60 -14.14
CA GLN A 9 25.83 14.76 -13.35
C GLN A 9 25.26 16.18 -13.48
N ASP A 10 23.94 16.30 -13.48
CA ASP A 10 23.21 17.57 -13.56
C ASP A 10 22.16 17.71 -12.44
N LEU A 11 22.30 16.91 -11.37
CA LEU A 11 21.38 16.89 -10.25
C LEU A 11 21.75 17.93 -9.20
N PHE A 12 23.02 17.94 -8.80
CA PHE A 12 23.57 18.89 -7.85
C PHE A 12 24.11 20.13 -8.58
N LYS A 13 23.86 21.30 -8.01
CA LYS A 13 24.40 22.58 -8.51
C LYS A 13 25.91 22.67 -8.33
N GLN A 14 26.45 21.99 -7.31
CA GLN A 14 27.89 21.89 -7.13
C GLN A 14 28.53 20.96 -8.17
N SER A 15 29.79 21.24 -8.51
CA SER A 15 30.52 20.42 -9.46
C SER A 15 31.01 19.13 -8.82
N PHE A 16 30.94 18.04 -9.59
CA PHE A 16 31.51 16.74 -9.25
C PHE A 16 32.35 16.25 -10.43
N PRO A 17 33.34 15.37 -10.19
CA PRO A 17 34.04 14.68 -11.27
C PRO A 17 33.07 13.93 -12.19
N PRO A 18 33.40 13.77 -13.48
CA PRO A 18 32.61 12.94 -14.38
C PRO A 18 32.52 11.49 -13.90
N ILE A 19 31.39 10.85 -14.14
CA ILE A 19 31.11 9.46 -13.78
C ILE A 19 31.49 8.57 -14.96
N PHE A 20 32.48 7.70 -14.77
CA PHE A 20 32.86 6.70 -15.77
C PHE A 20 31.96 5.47 -15.66
N VAL A 21 31.07 5.30 -16.64
CA VAL A 21 30.09 4.21 -16.65
C VAL A 21 30.59 3.06 -17.51
N THR A 22 30.66 1.88 -16.92
CA THR A 22 30.87 0.62 -17.63
C THR A 22 29.58 -0.18 -17.59
N THR A 23 29.00 -0.43 -18.76
CA THR A 23 27.87 -1.34 -18.93
C THR A 23 28.38 -2.70 -19.39
N VAL A 24 27.90 -3.77 -18.76
CA VAL A 24 28.31 -5.14 -19.06
C VAL A 24 27.10 -6.07 -19.01
N ASP A 25 27.09 -7.05 -19.89
CA ASP A 25 26.14 -8.18 -19.86
C ASP A 25 26.65 -9.18 -18.82
N GLU A 26 25.76 -9.73 -18.00
CA GLU A 26 26.11 -10.66 -16.92
C GLU A 26 26.93 -11.86 -17.39
N ARG A 27 26.77 -12.31 -18.65
CA ARG A 27 27.53 -13.44 -19.21
C ARG A 27 29.00 -13.11 -19.42
N LEU A 28 29.32 -11.82 -19.58
CA LEU A 28 30.68 -11.30 -19.73
C LEU A 28 31.24 -10.76 -18.41
N LEU A 29 30.53 -10.92 -17.30
CA LEU A 29 30.99 -10.44 -16.01
C LEU A 29 32.13 -11.33 -15.50
N GLU A 30 33.27 -10.70 -15.27
CA GLU A 30 34.47 -11.29 -14.70
C GLU A 30 34.84 -10.59 -13.39
N LYS A 31 35.59 -11.28 -12.54
CA LYS A 31 35.94 -10.78 -11.21
C LYS A 31 36.78 -9.51 -11.31
N GLU A 32 37.66 -9.45 -12.30
CA GLU A 32 38.55 -8.33 -12.62
C GLU A 32 37.77 -7.05 -12.93
N ILE A 33 36.61 -7.17 -13.60
CA ILE A 33 35.75 -6.02 -13.89
C ILE A 33 35.18 -5.45 -12.58
N ILE A 34 34.72 -6.32 -11.67
CA ILE A 34 34.19 -5.91 -10.38
C ILE A 34 35.29 -5.30 -9.51
N LEU A 35 36.47 -5.93 -9.45
CA LEU A 35 37.61 -5.42 -8.69
C LEU A 35 38.11 -4.08 -9.23
N SER A 36 38.15 -3.91 -10.56
CA SER A 36 38.48 -2.63 -11.20
C SER A 36 37.49 -1.54 -10.80
N PHE A 37 36.18 -1.83 -10.82
CA PHE A 37 35.16 -0.92 -10.31
C PHE A 37 35.36 -0.59 -8.82
N LEU A 38 35.53 -1.60 -7.97
CA LEU A 38 35.72 -1.40 -6.52
C LEU A 38 37.00 -0.63 -6.20
N SER A 39 38.04 -0.72 -7.04
CA SER A 39 39.28 0.03 -6.85
C SER A 39 39.13 1.55 -7.08
N THR A 40 38.01 1.99 -7.68
CA THR A 40 37.72 3.42 -7.82
C THR A 40 37.05 4.00 -6.56
N ASP A 41 36.71 3.16 -5.59
CA ASP A 41 36.27 3.62 -4.27
C ASP A 41 37.47 4.21 -3.53
N SER A 42 37.39 5.48 -3.16
CA SER A 42 38.47 6.20 -2.47
C SER A 42 38.55 5.83 -0.97
N ASN A 43 38.43 4.54 -0.65
CA ASN A 43 38.30 3.99 0.71
C ASN A 43 37.12 4.54 1.52
N GLU A 44 36.06 5.00 0.85
CA GLU A 44 34.84 5.43 1.54
C GLU A 44 33.97 4.24 1.95
N GLU A 45 34.17 3.07 1.32
CA GLU A 45 33.43 1.83 1.55
C GLU A 45 31.91 1.99 1.35
N LYS A 46 31.50 3.02 0.58
CA LYS A 46 30.11 3.39 0.33
C LYS A 46 29.78 3.17 -1.14
N ILE A 47 28.94 2.18 -1.41
CA ILE A 47 28.49 1.86 -2.76
C ILE A 47 27.04 2.30 -2.90
N GLY A 48 26.77 3.21 -3.82
CA GLY A 48 25.41 3.54 -4.21
C GLY A 48 24.85 2.49 -5.16
N VAL A 49 23.58 2.13 -5.01
CA VAL A 49 22.92 1.10 -5.82
C VAL A 49 21.55 1.56 -6.33
N SER A 50 21.22 1.17 -7.54
CA SER A 50 19.89 1.32 -8.13
C SER A 50 19.64 0.20 -9.16
N ALA A 51 18.39 0.02 -9.58
CA ALA A 51 18.01 -0.99 -10.56
C ALA A 51 17.02 -0.47 -11.59
N ILE A 52 17.06 -1.06 -12.77
CA ILE A 52 16.01 -0.93 -13.79
C ILE A 52 15.06 -2.11 -13.61
N TYR A 53 13.76 -1.80 -13.59
CA TYR A 53 12.69 -2.78 -13.47
C TYR A 53 11.91 -2.87 -14.78
N GLY A 54 11.87 -4.06 -15.36
CA GLY A 54 11.17 -4.35 -16.61
C GLY A 54 9.71 -4.74 -16.41
N LYS A 55 9.23 -5.65 -17.27
CA LYS A 55 7.87 -6.21 -17.15
C LYS A 55 7.71 -6.91 -15.80
N ARG A 56 6.52 -6.79 -15.22
CA ARG A 56 6.18 -7.36 -13.89
C ARG A 56 7.11 -6.87 -12.76
N CYS A 57 7.65 -5.65 -12.91
CA CYS A 57 8.55 -5.03 -11.95
C CYS A 57 9.83 -5.85 -11.66
N ALA A 58 10.23 -6.77 -12.56
CA ALA A 58 11.42 -7.60 -12.38
C ALA A 58 12.70 -6.84 -12.71
N ILE A 59 13.78 -7.08 -11.94
CA ILE A 59 15.10 -6.52 -12.21
C ILE A 59 15.58 -6.95 -13.60
N THR A 60 15.96 -5.97 -14.42
CA THR A 60 16.63 -6.20 -15.72
C THR A 60 18.07 -5.71 -15.74
N SER A 61 18.39 -4.70 -14.93
CA SER A 61 19.75 -4.20 -14.78
C SER A 61 19.98 -3.68 -13.36
N ILE A 62 21.20 -3.82 -12.83
CA ILE A 62 21.62 -3.22 -11.56
C ILE A 62 22.80 -2.31 -11.81
N ALA A 63 22.79 -1.12 -11.21
CA ALA A 63 23.93 -0.22 -11.17
C ALA A 63 24.55 -0.20 -9.77
N PHE A 64 25.87 -0.33 -9.71
CA PHE A 64 26.69 -0.06 -8.53
C PHE A 64 27.56 1.16 -8.83
N SER A 65 27.62 2.12 -7.92
CA SER A 65 28.36 3.36 -8.16
C SER A 65 29.21 3.76 -6.95
N THR A 66 30.42 4.20 -7.26
CA THR A 66 31.26 5.06 -6.41
C THR A 66 31.07 6.52 -6.84
N LEU A 67 31.85 7.47 -6.33
CA LEU A 67 31.76 8.87 -6.77
C LEU A 67 32.25 9.10 -8.21
N THR A 68 33.14 8.25 -8.72
CA THR A 68 33.83 8.46 -10.00
C THR A 68 33.52 7.37 -11.02
N SER A 69 32.98 6.22 -10.62
CA SER A 69 32.64 5.13 -11.54
C SER A 69 31.27 4.53 -11.24
N SER A 70 30.63 4.00 -12.29
CA SER A 70 29.43 3.18 -12.18
C SER A 70 29.55 1.91 -13.02
N LEU A 71 29.30 0.76 -12.40
CA LEU A 71 29.18 -0.54 -13.05
C LEU A 71 27.71 -0.90 -13.20
N VAL A 72 27.22 -0.93 -14.45
CA VAL A 72 25.85 -1.32 -14.78
C VAL A 72 25.86 -2.72 -15.38
N ILE A 73 25.23 -3.66 -14.68
CA ILE A 73 25.13 -5.07 -15.08
C ILE A 73 23.72 -5.31 -15.61
N HIS A 74 23.62 -5.69 -16.88
CA HIS A 74 22.38 -6.14 -17.50
C HIS A 74 22.21 -7.65 -17.27
N PHE A 75 20.99 -8.11 -17.05
CA PHE A 75 20.67 -9.51 -16.81
C PHE A 75 19.75 -10.07 -17.90
N SER A 76 20.08 -11.26 -18.41
CA SER A 76 19.13 -12.08 -19.16
C SER A 76 18.00 -12.61 -18.28
N LYS A 77 16.98 -13.22 -18.91
CA LYS A 77 15.82 -13.81 -18.21
C LYS A 77 16.21 -14.94 -17.24
N GLN A 78 17.33 -15.62 -17.50
CA GLN A 78 17.88 -16.67 -16.65
C GLN A 78 19.35 -16.37 -16.40
N PRO A 79 19.65 -15.51 -15.42
CA PRO A 79 21.01 -15.09 -15.14
C PRO A 79 21.92 -16.27 -14.80
N GLY A 80 23.15 -16.23 -15.31
CA GLY A 80 24.15 -17.27 -15.05
C GLY A 80 24.60 -17.29 -13.59
N ARG A 81 24.64 -18.48 -12.97
CA ARG A 81 25.02 -18.68 -11.56
C ARG A 81 26.38 -18.06 -11.20
N ARG A 82 27.39 -18.19 -12.08
CA ARG A 82 28.73 -17.60 -11.89
C ARG A 82 28.68 -16.09 -11.65
N ALA A 83 27.92 -15.37 -12.48
CA ALA A 83 27.81 -13.92 -12.37
C ALA A 83 27.09 -13.50 -11.07
N LEU A 84 26.03 -14.23 -10.71
CA LEU A 84 25.30 -13.99 -9.47
C LEU A 84 26.18 -14.22 -8.22
N GLU A 85 26.98 -15.28 -8.20
CA GLU A 85 27.92 -15.57 -7.11
C GLU A 85 28.99 -14.46 -6.98
N LEU A 86 29.54 -13.98 -8.10
CA LEU A 86 30.49 -12.86 -8.11
C LEU A 86 29.86 -11.58 -7.51
N ILE A 87 28.67 -11.20 -7.95
CA ILE A 87 27.98 -9.99 -7.45
C ILE A 87 27.66 -10.14 -5.95
N LYS A 88 27.19 -11.31 -5.54
CA LYS A 88 26.87 -11.64 -4.17
C LYS A 88 28.10 -11.47 -3.26
N ASP A 89 29.19 -12.15 -3.60
CA ASP A 89 30.33 -12.30 -2.71
C ASP A 89 31.24 -11.07 -2.74
N CYS A 90 31.38 -10.40 -3.89
CA CYS A 90 32.21 -9.21 -3.99
C CYS A 90 31.53 -7.94 -3.44
N ILE A 91 30.21 -7.80 -3.62
CA ILE A 91 29.50 -6.54 -3.32
C ILE A 91 28.38 -6.72 -2.28
N LEU A 92 27.37 -7.55 -2.58
CA LEU A 92 26.10 -7.50 -1.82
C LEU A 92 26.21 -8.02 -0.38
N VAL A 93 26.92 -9.13 -0.17
CA VAL A 93 27.09 -9.76 1.15
C VAL A 93 28.39 -9.33 1.82
N ASN A 94 29.34 -8.79 1.05
CA ASN A 94 30.59 -8.27 1.59
C ASN A 94 30.33 -7.13 2.59
N SER A 95 30.68 -7.37 3.86
CA SER A 95 30.42 -6.45 4.97
C SER A 95 31.31 -5.21 4.95
N ARG A 96 32.44 -5.25 4.23
CA ARG A 96 33.29 -4.07 4.03
C ARG A 96 32.51 -2.95 3.38
N HIS A 97 31.70 -3.27 2.38
CA HIS A 97 30.93 -2.25 1.67
C HIS A 97 29.56 -2.05 2.29
N THR A 98 29.24 -0.79 2.53
CA THR A 98 27.89 -0.36 2.84
C THR A 98 27.16 0.01 1.55
N LYS A 99 25.96 -0.55 1.33
CA LYS A 99 25.17 -0.30 0.13
C LYS A 99 24.09 0.74 0.41
N TYR A 100 23.92 1.73 -0.46
CA TYR A 100 22.98 2.83 -0.30
C TYR A 100 22.02 2.94 -1.47
N ALA A 101 20.72 3.03 -1.21
CA ALA A 101 19.70 3.23 -2.23
C ALA A 101 18.59 4.13 -1.71
N PHE A 102 17.89 4.82 -2.61
CA PHE A 102 16.70 5.58 -2.22
C PHE A 102 15.55 4.66 -1.76
N LYS A 103 15.35 3.51 -2.43
CA LYS A 103 14.33 2.50 -2.05
C LYS A 103 14.99 1.15 -1.82
N MET A 104 15.73 1.03 -0.72
CA MET A 104 16.54 -0.17 -0.46
C MET A 104 15.68 -1.38 -0.11
N ASP A 105 14.49 -1.15 0.47
CA ASP A 105 13.44 -2.17 0.65
C ASP A 105 13.05 -2.84 -0.68
N THR A 106 12.64 -2.05 -1.67
CA THR A 106 12.25 -2.56 -2.99
C THR A 106 13.42 -3.29 -3.66
N PHE A 107 14.63 -2.71 -3.60
CA PHE A 107 15.83 -3.31 -4.18
C PHE A 107 16.17 -4.66 -3.53
N ALA A 108 16.22 -4.72 -2.20
CA ALA A 108 16.58 -5.93 -1.45
C ALA A 108 15.59 -7.07 -1.67
N LEU A 109 14.29 -6.78 -1.67
CA LEU A 109 13.25 -7.80 -1.92
C LEU A 109 13.22 -8.25 -3.39
N SER A 110 13.54 -7.36 -4.33
CA SER A 110 13.64 -7.71 -5.74
C SER A 110 14.90 -8.54 -6.04
N LEU A 111 16.03 -8.30 -5.36
CA LEU A 111 17.21 -9.18 -5.42
C LEU A 111 16.85 -10.61 -5.04
N PHE A 112 16.09 -10.78 -3.95
CA PHE A 112 15.66 -12.09 -3.48
C PHE A 112 14.69 -12.75 -4.47
N THR A 113 13.69 -12.00 -4.95
CA THR A 113 12.62 -12.51 -5.82
C THR A 113 13.12 -12.87 -7.22
N ASP A 114 13.88 -11.96 -7.83
CA ASP A 114 14.23 -12.06 -9.25
C ASP A 114 15.57 -12.78 -9.47
N LEU A 115 16.52 -12.65 -8.54
CA LEU A 115 17.90 -13.14 -8.71
C LEU A 115 18.31 -14.17 -7.64
N SER A 116 17.44 -14.50 -6.69
CA SER A 116 17.76 -15.34 -5.52
C SER A 116 18.99 -14.84 -4.73
N LEU A 117 19.24 -13.53 -4.77
CA LEU A 117 20.34 -12.88 -4.09
C LEU A 117 19.89 -12.27 -2.76
N ARG A 118 20.84 -12.16 -1.84
CA ARG A 118 20.67 -11.50 -0.54
C ARG A 118 21.67 -10.37 -0.39
N ILE A 119 21.34 -9.43 0.47
CA ILE A 119 22.13 -8.24 0.76
C ILE A 119 22.25 -8.04 2.28
N SER A 120 23.44 -7.62 2.72
CA SER A 120 23.78 -7.24 4.09
C SER A 120 24.26 -5.79 4.14
N ASN A 121 24.32 -5.18 5.33
CA ASN A 121 24.84 -3.83 5.54
C ASN A 121 24.31 -2.78 4.51
N ALA A 122 22.99 -2.80 4.31
CA ALA A 122 22.32 -1.94 3.33
C ALA A 122 21.58 -0.78 4.02
N VAL A 123 21.47 0.37 3.34
CA VAL A 123 20.85 1.59 3.86
C VAL A 123 19.81 2.10 2.88
N ASP A 124 18.63 2.33 3.45
CA ASP A 124 17.56 3.05 2.79
C ASP A 124 17.71 4.57 3.04
N LEU A 125 18.12 5.33 2.03
CA LEU A 125 18.33 6.78 2.15
C LEU A 125 17.02 7.52 2.42
N LEU A 126 15.89 7.01 1.91
CA LEU A 126 14.56 7.56 2.23
C LEU A 126 14.11 7.23 3.66
N SER A 127 14.98 6.70 4.53
CA SER A 127 14.76 6.60 5.98
C SER A 127 15.41 7.75 6.77
N LEU A 128 16.23 8.60 6.13
CA LEU A 128 16.82 9.79 6.77
C LEU A 128 15.76 10.79 7.25
N LYS A 129 15.88 11.37 8.43
CA LYS A 129 14.87 12.31 8.97
C LYS A 129 14.84 13.61 8.15
N THR A 130 13.79 13.81 7.36
CA THR A 130 13.55 15.02 6.54
C THR A 130 12.06 15.19 6.26
N LYS A 131 11.64 16.35 5.74
CA LYS A 131 10.23 16.66 5.45
C LYS A 131 9.69 15.84 4.26
N GLY A 132 8.37 15.79 4.14
CA GLY A 132 7.66 15.13 3.04
C GLY A 132 7.38 13.62 3.27
N ASN A 133 6.45 13.09 2.49
CA ASN A 133 6.12 11.66 2.42
C ASN A 133 7.23 10.90 1.67
N ARG A 134 7.55 9.66 2.07
CA ARG A 134 8.49 8.74 1.39
C ARG A 134 8.40 8.74 -0.15
N HIS A 135 7.20 8.90 -0.71
CA HIS A 135 6.96 8.83 -2.16
C HIS A 135 6.96 10.20 -2.86
N SER A 136 7.17 11.30 -2.13
CA SER A 136 7.09 12.64 -2.69
C SER A 136 8.44 13.13 -3.21
N LEU A 137 8.39 14.05 -4.18
CA LEU A 137 9.58 14.74 -4.66
C LEU A 137 10.27 15.54 -3.54
N GLU A 138 9.49 16.12 -2.63
CA GLU A 138 9.99 16.86 -1.46
C GLU A 138 10.91 15.97 -0.60
N ARG A 139 10.53 14.70 -0.38
CA ARG A 139 11.34 13.76 0.38
C ARG A 139 12.67 13.45 -0.32
N VAL A 140 12.64 13.16 -1.62
CA VAL A 140 13.86 12.88 -2.40
C VAL A 140 14.80 14.10 -2.37
N LEU A 141 14.26 15.30 -2.62
CA LEU A 141 15.03 16.54 -2.54
C LEU A 141 15.60 16.75 -1.14
N GLY A 142 14.80 16.57 -0.10
CA GLY A 142 15.21 16.75 1.29
C GLY A 142 16.32 15.81 1.72
N VAL A 143 16.30 14.56 1.26
CA VAL A 143 17.37 13.57 1.51
C VAL A 143 18.67 13.96 0.78
N MET A 144 18.54 14.59 -0.38
CA MET A 144 19.68 15.00 -1.20
C MET A 144 20.26 16.39 -0.82
N GLY A 145 19.67 17.09 0.16
CA GLY A 145 20.14 18.40 0.63
C GLY A 145 19.19 19.58 0.41
N GLY A 146 18.08 19.38 -0.31
CA GLY A 146 17.06 20.38 -0.57
C GLY A 146 17.27 21.18 -1.87
N GLU A 147 16.27 22.00 -2.20
CA GLU A 147 16.19 22.72 -3.49
C GLU A 147 17.30 23.76 -3.71
N HIS A 148 17.95 24.22 -2.63
CA HIS A 148 19.07 25.15 -2.74
C HIS A 148 20.32 24.47 -3.31
N MET A 149 20.53 23.18 -3.05
CA MET A 149 21.66 22.39 -3.57
C MET A 149 21.38 21.70 -4.91
N LEU A 150 20.11 21.58 -5.31
CA LEU A 150 19.68 20.68 -6.39
C LEU A 150 18.96 21.40 -7.53
N HIS A 151 19.12 20.87 -8.74
CA HIS A 151 18.25 21.18 -9.87
C HIS A 151 16.96 20.37 -9.75
N LYS A 152 15.94 20.94 -9.10
CA LYS A 152 14.64 20.30 -8.82
C LYS A 152 14.02 19.59 -10.03
N HIS A 153 14.07 20.23 -11.20
CA HIS A 153 13.53 19.66 -12.43
C HIS A 153 14.24 18.36 -12.81
N ASN A 154 15.57 18.32 -12.75
CA ASN A 154 16.37 17.15 -13.13
C ASN A 154 16.20 16.01 -12.14
N VAL A 155 16.13 16.32 -10.83
CA VAL A 155 15.80 15.32 -9.79
C VAL A 155 14.41 14.72 -10.05
N LYS A 156 13.41 15.55 -10.35
CA LYS A 156 12.07 15.06 -10.69
C LYS A 156 12.11 14.17 -11.93
N ALA A 157 12.76 14.63 -13.01
CA ALA A 157 12.85 13.91 -14.27
C ALA A 157 13.54 12.55 -14.12
N LEU A 158 14.52 12.43 -13.22
CA LEU A 158 15.24 11.18 -12.97
C LEU A 158 14.50 10.21 -12.04
N PHE A 159 13.99 10.68 -10.90
CA PHE A 159 13.41 9.81 -9.85
C PHE A 159 11.94 9.48 -10.04
N PHE A 160 11.22 10.26 -10.86
CA PHE A 160 9.81 10.05 -11.18
C PHE A 160 9.60 9.70 -12.66
N LYS A 161 10.69 9.33 -13.36
CA LYS A 161 10.62 8.79 -14.71
C LYS A 161 9.81 7.49 -14.73
N ASN A 162 9.12 7.24 -15.82
CA ASN A 162 8.47 5.95 -16.05
C ASN A 162 9.53 4.84 -16.08
N ALA A 163 9.34 3.77 -15.30
CA ALA A 163 10.29 2.66 -15.23
C ALA A 163 10.60 2.04 -16.60
N LYS A 164 9.61 2.03 -17.52
CA LYS A 164 9.76 1.52 -18.89
C LYS A 164 10.69 2.37 -19.78
N GLU A 165 10.96 3.61 -19.37
CA GLU A 165 11.78 4.59 -20.12
C GLU A 165 13.16 4.81 -19.47
N MET A 166 13.48 4.08 -18.39
CA MET A 166 14.76 4.19 -17.73
C MET A 166 15.89 3.62 -18.60
N SER A 167 16.92 4.41 -18.82
CA SER A 167 18.15 4.02 -19.52
C SER A 167 19.26 3.56 -18.57
N HIS A 168 20.32 2.97 -19.12
CA HIS A 168 21.53 2.65 -18.36
C HIS A 168 22.20 3.89 -17.75
N SER A 169 22.10 5.04 -18.42
CA SER A 169 22.59 6.31 -17.87
C SER A 169 21.77 6.76 -16.66
N ASP A 170 20.43 6.66 -16.74
CA ASP A 170 19.54 7.08 -15.65
C ASP A 170 19.81 6.25 -14.37
N VAL A 171 19.89 4.93 -14.48
CA VAL A 171 20.14 4.06 -13.32
C VAL A 171 21.54 4.25 -12.74
N ALA A 172 22.54 4.51 -13.59
CA ALA A 172 23.91 4.84 -13.15
C ALA A 172 23.94 6.14 -12.33
N VAL A 173 23.22 7.17 -12.79
CA VAL A 173 23.11 8.45 -12.07
C VAL A 173 22.31 8.30 -10.77
N GLN A 174 21.25 7.48 -10.73
CA GLN A 174 20.53 7.21 -9.48
C GLN A 174 21.40 6.49 -8.44
N ALA A 175 22.14 5.46 -8.86
CA ALA A 175 23.09 4.76 -8.00
C ALA A 175 24.20 5.71 -7.54
N TRP A 176 24.76 6.52 -8.44
CA TRP A 176 25.76 7.53 -8.09
C TRP A 176 25.22 8.56 -7.10
N ALA A 177 24.00 9.06 -7.30
CA ALA A 177 23.35 10.00 -6.39
C ALA A 177 23.20 9.41 -4.98
N ALA A 178 22.91 8.11 -4.87
CA ALA A 178 22.86 7.43 -3.59
C ALA A 178 24.23 7.37 -2.89
N CYS A 179 25.31 7.11 -3.64
CA CYS A 179 26.69 7.18 -3.14
C CYS A 179 27.04 8.62 -2.69
N ALA A 180 26.72 9.62 -3.51
CA ALA A 180 26.98 11.02 -3.21
C ALA A 180 26.29 11.48 -1.92
N VAL A 181 25.01 11.12 -1.74
CA VAL A 181 24.28 11.39 -0.48
C VAL A 181 24.95 10.70 0.71
N ALA A 182 25.40 9.45 0.57
CA ALA A 182 26.06 8.72 1.64
C ALA A 182 27.41 9.34 2.08
N ILE A 183 28.06 10.09 1.18
CA ILE A 183 29.32 10.77 1.45
C ILE A 183 29.08 12.16 2.03
N LEU A 184 28.11 12.90 1.48
CA LEU A 184 27.78 14.25 1.93
C LEU A 184 27.09 14.29 3.30
N TYR A 185 26.35 13.24 3.67
CA TYR A 185 25.50 13.24 4.86
C TYR A 185 25.78 12.06 5.78
N ASN A 186 25.64 12.31 7.09
CA ASN A 186 25.79 11.27 8.09
C ASN A 186 24.60 10.29 8.06
N THR A 187 24.87 9.05 7.69
CA THR A 187 23.88 7.96 7.58
C THR A 187 23.98 6.94 8.72
N THR A 188 24.87 7.13 9.69
CA THR A 188 25.12 6.17 10.79
C THR A 188 23.89 5.91 11.66
N SER A 189 23.00 6.90 11.81
CA SER A 189 21.76 6.77 12.57
C SER A 189 20.65 6.01 11.83
N VAL A 190 20.84 5.68 10.55
CA VAL A 190 19.84 4.97 9.75
C VAL A 190 19.93 3.47 10.02
N PRO A 191 18.84 2.81 10.42
CA PRO A 191 18.82 1.36 10.63
C PRO A 191 19.20 0.59 9.36
N ARG A 192 20.05 -0.42 9.53
CA ARG A 192 20.55 -1.24 8.42
C ARG A 192 19.51 -2.27 8.01
N ILE A 193 19.46 -2.53 6.71
CA ILE A 193 18.76 -3.67 6.12
C ILE A 193 19.75 -4.83 5.98
N ASP A 194 19.39 -5.98 6.52
CA ASP A 194 20.14 -7.22 6.38
C ASP A 194 19.21 -8.41 6.15
N THR A 195 19.10 -8.81 4.89
CA THR A 195 18.23 -9.92 4.48
C THR A 195 18.81 -11.30 4.83
N LEU A 196 20.06 -11.39 5.28
CA LEU A 196 20.65 -12.67 5.72
C LEU A 196 20.11 -13.10 7.09
N LYS A 197 19.63 -12.15 7.91
CA LYS A 197 19.02 -12.42 9.22
C LYS A 197 17.64 -13.09 9.12
N LEU A 198 17.00 -13.00 7.95
CA LEU A 198 15.67 -13.55 7.73
C LEU A 198 15.76 -14.92 7.06
N THR A 199 15.01 -15.90 7.55
CA THR A 199 14.95 -17.21 6.88
C THR A 199 14.30 -17.07 5.49
N GLN A 200 14.53 -18.03 4.59
CA GLN A 200 13.84 -18.05 3.28
C GLN A 200 12.31 -18.06 3.44
N LYS A 201 11.80 -18.78 4.44
CA LYS A 201 10.37 -18.87 4.73
C LYS A 201 9.78 -17.54 5.21
N GLN A 202 10.55 -16.74 5.95
CA GLN A 202 10.15 -15.41 6.40
C GLN A 202 10.25 -14.35 5.29
N LEU A 203 11.30 -14.41 4.47
CA LEU A 203 11.53 -13.42 3.42
C LEU A 203 10.59 -13.58 2.23
N ALA A 204 10.20 -14.82 1.89
CA ALA A 204 9.31 -15.12 0.77
C ALA A 204 7.95 -14.39 0.81
N PRO A 205 7.16 -14.44 1.91
CA PRO A 205 5.90 -13.72 1.95
C PRO A 205 6.09 -12.20 1.90
N LEU A 206 7.12 -11.65 2.57
CA LEU A 206 7.41 -10.21 2.51
C LEU A 206 7.73 -9.76 1.08
N ALA A 207 8.58 -10.51 0.39
CA ALA A 207 8.99 -10.22 -0.97
C ALA A 207 7.81 -10.32 -1.95
N ARG A 208 6.95 -11.33 -1.78
CA ARG A 208 5.73 -11.48 -2.57
C ARG A 208 4.76 -10.31 -2.35
N ILE A 209 4.46 -9.99 -1.10
CA ILE A 209 3.54 -8.89 -0.75
C ILE A 209 4.05 -7.55 -1.30
N ALA A 210 5.36 -7.28 -1.17
CA ALA A 210 5.96 -6.07 -1.74
C ALA A 210 5.83 -6.06 -3.27
N ARG A 211 6.12 -7.19 -3.93
CA ARG A 211 6.03 -7.33 -5.39
C ARG A 211 4.60 -7.14 -5.89
N ASP A 212 3.62 -7.72 -5.22
CA ASP A 212 2.20 -7.57 -5.57
C ASP A 212 1.77 -6.09 -5.47
N GLY A 213 2.21 -5.39 -4.41
CA GLY A 213 2.02 -3.94 -4.28
C GLY A 213 2.68 -3.13 -5.41
N ASP A 214 3.92 -3.46 -5.80
CA ASP A 214 4.62 -2.80 -6.91
C ASP A 214 3.91 -3.06 -8.26
N LEU A 215 3.35 -4.24 -8.47
CA LEU A 215 2.59 -4.61 -9.66
C LEU A 215 1.28 -3.83 -9.74
N LEU A 216 0.54 -3.74 -8.63
CA LEU A 216 -0.69 -2.94 -8.53
C LEU A 216 -0.41 -1.45 -8.78
N GLU A 217 0.68 -0.92 -8.24
CA GLU A 217 1.11 0.46 -8.53
C GLU A 217 1.52 0.63 -9.99
N ALA A 218 2.13 -0.39 -10.60
CA ALA A 218 2.56 -0.35 -12.00
C ALA A 218 1.39 -0.25 -12.98
N ILE A 219 0.25 -0.89 -12.70
CA ILE A 219 -0.95 -0.89 -13.55
C ILE A 219 -1.84 0.35 -13.37
N LYS A 220 -1.64 1.15 -12.31
CA LYS A 220 -2.39 2.40 -12.13
C LYS A 220 -2.26 3.29 -13.38
N PRO A 221 -3.36 3.82 -13.93
CA PRO A 221 -3.34 4.60 -15.15
C PRO A 221 -2.50 5.86 -14.97
N THR A 222 -1.63 6.14 -15.95
CA THR A 222 -0.83 7.36 -16.00
C THR A 222 -1.59 8.54 -16.59
N VAL A 223 -2.69 8.28 -17.28
CA VAL A 223 -3.60 9.29 -17.82
C VAL A 223 -5.02 8.84 -17.54
N THR A 224 -5.81 9.70 -16.91
CA THR A 224 -7.23 9.50 -16.69
C THR A 224 -7.99 10.62 -17.37
N LYS A 225 -8.85 10.28 -18.33
CA LYS A 225 -9.79 11.25 -18.91
C LYS A 225 -10.81 11.63 -17.85
N ASN A 226 -10.97 12.92 -17.60
CA ASN A 226 -11.95 13.44 -16.65
C ASN A 226 -13.24 13.77 -17.41
N ASP A 227 -14.34 13.14 -17.02
CA ASP A 227 -15.67 13.52 -17.51
C ASP A 227 -16.07 14.85 -16.86
N VAL A 228 -15.85 15.97 -17.57
CA VAL A 228 -16.12 17.33 -17.10
C VAL A 228 -17.26 17.92 -17.90
N ARG A 229 -18.14 18.69 -17.23
CA ARG A 229 -19.21 19.40 -17.90
C ARG A 229 -18.67 20.44 -18.89
N SER A 230 -19.49 20.80 -19.86
CA SER A 230 -19.16 21.85 -20.83
C SER A 230 -19.12 23.25 -20.19
N ASP A 231 -19.80 23.47 -19.06
CA ASP A 231 -19.75 24.73 -18.31
C ASP A 231 -18.51 24.80 -17.40
N PHE A 232 -17.65 25.77 -17.67
CA PHE A 232 -16.48 26.09 -16.84
C PHE A 232 -16.34 27.60 -16.68
N SER A 233 -15.64 28.03 -15.64
CA SER A 233 -15.31 29.45 -15.46
C SER A 233 -13.81 29.63 -15.36
N VAL A 234 -13.29 30.62 -16.09
CA VAL A 234 -11.90 31.04 -16.03
C VAL A 234 -11.85 32.39 -15.32
N LYS A 235 -11.06 32.49 -14.25
CA LYS A 235 -10.77 33.75 -13.55
C LYS A 235 -9.26 33.88 -13.40
N ALA A 236 -8.66 34.75 -14.21
CA ALA A 236 -7.20 34.83 -14.36
C ALA A 236 -6.60 33.44 -14.68
N ASP A 237 -5.58 33.00 -13.94
CA ASP A 237 -4.90 31.71 -14.14
C ASP A 237 -5.60 30.54 -13.42
N ARG A 238 -6.91 30.67 -13.14
CA ARG A 238 -7.69 29.66 -12.42
C ARG A 238 -8.89 29.22 -13.24
N VAL A 239 -8.99 27.92 -13.46
CA VAL A 239 -10.11 27.26 -14.13
C VAL A 239 -10.92 26.47 -13.10
N ASN A 240 -12.21 26.78 -12.96
CA ASN A 240 -13.12 25.97 -12.16
C ASN A 240 -13.84 24.98 -13.07
N LEU A 241 -13.68 23.70 -12.75
CA LEU A 241 -14.22 22.57 -13.48
C LEU A 241 -15.18 21.79 -12.57
N THR A 242 -16.26 21.26 -13.15
CA THR A 242 -17.18 20.35 -12.46
C THR A 242 -17.21 19.01 -13.19
N CYS A 243 -16.76 17.95 -12.50
CA CYS A 243 -16.79 16.61 -13.06
C CYS A 243 -18.21 16.05 -13.04
N GLU A 244 -18.63 15.35 -14.09
CA GLU A 244 -19.92 14.67 -14.15
C GLU A 244 -19.91 13.38 -13.35
N ARG A 245 -18.83 12.60 -13.49
CA ARG A 245 -18.63 11.32 -12.81
C ARG A 245 -17.63 11.45 -11.67
N PHE A 246 -17.99 10.88 -10.53
CA PHE A 246 -17.12 10.89 -9.35
C PHE A 246 -15.86 10.03 -9.53
N ARG A 247 -15.99 8.89 -10.22
CA ARG A 247 -14.89 7.95 -10.49
C ARG A 247 -13.73 8.61 -11.25
N THR A 248 -14.02 9.59 -12.10
CA THR A 248 -13.05 10.33 -12.91
C THR A 248 -12.85 11.76 -12.40
N ARG A 249 -13.17 12.04 -11.13
CA ARG A 249 -13.03 13.39 -10.59
C ARG A 249 -11.57 13.80 -10.47
N ILE A 250 -11.30 15.09 -10.63
CA ILE A 250 -9.98 15.67 -10.40
C ILE A 250 -9.71 15.72 -8.90
N ARG A 251 -8.49 15.36 -8.47
CA ARG A 251 -8.06 15.41 -7.07
C ARG A 251 -6.84 16.31 -6.90
N THR A 252 -6.66 16.85 -5.70
CA THR A 252 -5.39 17.49 -5.32
C THR A 252 -4.32 16.42 -5.18
N SER A 253 -3.19 16.60 -5.84
CA SER A 253 -2.08 15.66 -5.78
C SER A 253 -0.74 16.38 -5.99
N GLY A 254 0.32 15.88 -5.36
CA GLY A 254 1.68 16.38 -5.54
C GLY A 254 2.33 15.93 -6.85
N ASN A 255 1.89 14.78 -7.38
CA ASN A 255 2.48 14.08 -8.53
C ASN A 255 1.62 14.11 -9.81
N GLN A 256 0.40 14.64 -9.75
CA GLN A 256 -0.51 14.75 -10.91
C GLN A 256 -0.59 16.19 -11.45
N VAL A 257 -0.82 16.30 -12.75
CA VAL A 257 -1.04 17.53 -13.51
C VAL A 257 -2.35 17.38 -14.26
N VAL A 258 -3.15 18.43 -14.32
CA VAL A 258 -4.37 18.48 -15.13
C VAL A 258 -4.01 19.12 -16.48
N LEU A 259 -4.22 18.40 -17.56
CA LEU A 259 -4.13 18.90 -18.93
C LEU A 259 -5.52 19.28 -19.42
N ILE A 260 -5.67 20.54 -19.84
CA ILE A 260 -6.90 21.06 -20.42
C ILE A 260 -6.61 21.36 -21.89
N GLU A 261 -7.34 20.70 -22.77
CA GLU A 261 -7.29 20.97 -24.21
C GLU A 261 -8.47 21.86 -24.60
N THR A 262 -8.18 22.99 -25.24
CA THR A 262 -9.19 23.91 -25.76
C THR A 262 -9.11 24.03 -27.28
N LYS A 263 -10.21 24.46 -27.87
CA LYS A 263 -10.33 24.75 -29.30
C LYS A 263 -10.92 26.14 -29.50
N ASN A 264 -10.27 26.95 -30.34
CA ASN A 264 -10.77 28.25 -30.75
C ASN A 264 -10.78 28.30 -32.29
N GLY A 265 -11.96 28.17 -32.90
CA GLY A 265 -12.07 27.98 -34.35
C GLY A 265 -11.41 26.66 -34.80
N THR A 266 -10.36 26.74 -35.61
CA THR A 266 -9.59 25.57 -36.09
C THR A 266 -8.37 25.23 -35.20
N SER A 267 -7.92 26.16 -34.35
CA SER A 267 -6.72 26.00 -33.53
C SER A 267 -7.03 25.24 -32.24
N LYS A 268 -6.23 24.23 -31.94
CA LYS A 268 -6.24 23.51 -30.66
C LYS A 268 -5.07 23.97 -29.81
N ASN A 269 -5.33 24.28 -28.54
CA ASN A 269 -4.33 24.63 -27.55
C ASN A 269 -4.42 23.67 -26.37
N SER A 270 -3.29 23.41 -25.71
CA SER A 270 -3.23 22.58 -24.51
C SER A 270 -2.53 23.34 -23.40
N VAL A 271 -3.15 23.38 -22.23
CA VAL A 271 -2.61 24.07 -21.06
C VAL A 271 -2.54 23.10 -19.88
N ALA A 272 -1.37 23.05 -19.26
CA ALA A 272 -1.14 22.28 -18.05
C ALA A 272 -1.49 23.11 -16.81
N GLY A 273 -1.93 22.44 -15.76
CA GLY A 273 -2.21 23.06 -14.48
C GLY A 273 -2.24 22.07 -13.33
N ARG A 274 -2.48 22.57 -12.12
CA ARG A 274 -2.60 21.74 -10.91
C ARG A 274 -3.86 22.07 -10.15
N ALA A 275 -4.54 21.02 -9.69
CA ALA A 275 -5.67 21.16 -8.78
C ALA A 275 -5.18 21.75 -7.44
N ARG A 276 -5.78 22.87 -7.02
CA ARG A 276 -5.45 23.56 -5.76
C ARG A 276 -6.54 23.43 -4.71
N GLN A 277 -7.79 23.50 -5.14
CA GLN A 277 -8.96 23.32 -4.28
C GLN A 277 -9.87 22.31 -4.95
N VAL A 278 -10.22 21.25 -4.22
CA VAL A 278 -11.15 20.23 -4.68
C VAL A 278 -12.18 20.00 -3.59
N GLN A 279 -13.45 20.00 -3.97
CA GLN A 279 -14.55 19.72 -3.08
C GLN A 279 -15.61 18.93 -3.86
N GLY A 280 -15.76 17.65 -3.52
CA GLY A 280 -16.66 16.75 -4.25
C GLY A 280 -16.20 16.57 -5.69
N ARG A 281 -17.09 16.88 -6.64
CA ARG A 281 -16.82 16.87 -8.08
C ARG A 281 -16.29 18.19 -8.63
N LYS A 282 -16.26 19.25 -7.81
CA LYS A 282 -15.74 20.57 -8.20
C LYS A 282 -14.25 20.65 -7.95
N ALA A 283 -13.51 21.16 -8.92
CA ALA A 283 -12.07 21.38 -8.82
C ALA A 283 -11.69 22.76 -9.37
N GLN A 284 -10.86 23.48 -8.63
CA GLN A 284 -10.16 24.67 -9.10
C GLN A 284 -8.73 24.29 -9.49
N VAL A 285 -8.42 24.47 -10.77
CA VAL A 285 -7.13 24.18 -11.38
C VAL A 285 -6.40 25.50 -11.63
N SER A 286 -5.20 25.64 -11.05
CA SER A 286 -4.28 26.72 -11.38
C SER A 286 -3.49 26.32 -12.61
N VAL A 287 -3.59 27.07 -13.70
CA VAL A 287 -2.95 26.76 -14.98
C VAL A 287 -1.69 27.57 -15.21
N ASP A 288 -0.78 27.04 -16.04
CA ASP A 288 0.52 27.66 -16.34
C ASP A 288 0.47 28.57 -17.59
N GLY A 289 -0.72 28.88 -18.10
CA GLY A 289 -0.92 29.69 -19.29
C GLY A 289 -2.39 30.07 -19.53
N PRO A 290 -2.67 30.92 -20.54
CA PRO A 290 -4.03 31.37 -20.82
C PRO A 290 -4.93 30.24 -21.31
N VAL A 291 -6.17 30.22 -20.83
CA VAL A 291 -7.21 29.28 -21.27
C VAL A 291 -8.26 30.05 -22.06
N SER A 292 -8.40 29.76 -23.34
CA SER A 292 -9.39 30.40 -24.22
C SER A 292 -9.98 29.39 -25.21
N GLY A 293 -11.21 29.67 -25.67
CA GLY A 293 -11.98 28.76 -26.52
C GLY A 293 -12.77 27.71 -25.72
N GLU A 294 -13.34 26.74 -26.43
CA GLU A 294 -14.14 25.65 -25.85
C GLU A 294 -13.23 24.52 -25.36
N ILE A 295 -13.48 23.99 -24.17
CA ILE A 295 -12.76 22.79 -23.69
C ILE A 295 -13.19 21.58 -24.51
N VAL A 296 -12.21 20.93 -25.13
CA VAL A 296 -12.39 19.67 -25.87
C VAL A 296 -12.21 18.48 -24.95
N SER A 297 -11.22 18.55 -24.06
CA SER A 297 -10.92 17.47 -23.14
C SER A 297 -10.23 17.98 -21.88
N VAL A 298 -10.47 17.26 -20.78
CA VAL A 298 -9.69 17.42 -19.55
C VAL A 298 -9.16 16.05 -19.19
N SER A 299 -7.85 15.97 -18.93
CA SER A 299 -7.20 14.73 -18.52
C SER A 299 -6.26 14.98 -17.34
N THR A 300 -6.27 14.06 -16.39
CA THR A 300 -5.31 14.04 -15.29
C THR A 300 -4.14 13.16 -15.69
N ILE A 301 -2.95 13.74 -15.73
CA ILE A 301 -1.68 13.08 -16.06
C ILE A 301 -0.90 12.84 -14.77
N GLY A 302 -0.41 11.60 -14.60
CA GLY A 302 0.25 11.11 -13.41
C GLY A 302 -0.59 10.05 -12.70
N LYS A 303 0.08 9.14 -11.99
CA LYS A 303 -0.57 8.05 -11.25
C LYS A 303 -1.27 8.58 -10.00
N GLU A 304 -2.39 7.95 -9.64
CA GLU A 304 -3.07 8.21 -8.37
C GLU A 304 -2.11 7.90 -7.21
N GLU A 305 -2.14 8.73 -6.16
CA GLU A 305 -1.33 8.52 -4.97
C GLU A 305 -1.74 7.24 -4.23
N MET A 306 -0.79 6.65 -3.50
CA MET A 306 -1.07 5.47 -2.70
C MET A 306 -2.04 5.78 -1.55
N ASN A 307 -2.90 4.82 -1.26
CA ASN A 307 -3.83 4.89 -0.15
C ASN A 307 -3.15 4.54 1.20
N PHE A 308 -3.86 4.73 2.32
CA PHE A 308 -3.27 4.53 3.66
C PHE A 308 -2.80 3.10 3.92
N ALA A 309 -3.49 2.08 3.41
CA ALA A 309 -3.09 0.69 3.57
C ALA A 309 -1.82 0.38 2.77
N GLU A 310 -1.75 0.85 1.51
CA GLU A 310 -0.58 0.70 0.64
C GLU A 310 0.68 1.35 1.26
N ILE A 311 0.55 2.58 1.77
CA ILE A 311 1.65 3.31 2.44
C ILE A 311 2.08 2.58 3.71
N ALA A 312 1.13 2.21 4.57
CA ALA A 312 1.43 1.53 5.83
C ALA A 312 2.14 0.18 5.59
N ARG A 313 1.69 -0.59 4.60
CA ARG A 313 2.30 -1.87 4.21
C ARG A 313 3.77 -1.71 3.83
N GLN A 314 4.10 -0.75 2.96
CA GLN A 314 5.49 -0.51 2.56
C GLN A 314 6.37 -0.10 3.75
N VAL A 315 5.89 0.79 4.61
CA VAL A 315 6.62 1.22 5.82
C VAL A 315 6.85 0.06 6.79
N ILE A 316 5.84 -0.80 7.00
CA ILE A 316 5.95 -1.96 7.88
C ILE A 316 6.97 -2.96 7.32
N ILE A 317 6.92 -3.26 6.03
CA ILE A 317 7.90 -4.17 5.40
C ILE A 317 9.32 -3.62 5.54
N LEU A 318 9.52 -2.32 5.29
CA LEU A 318 10.81 -1.67 5.54
C LEU A 318 11.25 -1.83 7.00
N HIS A 319 10.34 -1.63 7.96
CA HIS A 319 10.66 -1.82 9.37
C HIS A 319 11.00 -3.28 9.70
N VAL A 320 10.39 -4.27 9.06
CA VAL A 320 10.79 -5.68 9.22
C VAL A 320 12.21 -5.90 8.73
N LEU A 321 12.53 -5.39 7.53
CA LEU A 321 13.87 -5.48 6.95
C LEU A 321 14.95 -4.76 7.78
N GLN A 322 14.55 -3.73 8.52
CA GLN A 322 15.39 -2.97 9.44
C GLN A 322 15.41 -3.53 10.87
N ASP A 323 14.72 -4.64 11.15
CA ASP A 323 14.59 -5.23 12.49
C ASP A 323 14.01 -4.25 13.54
N ARG A 324 12.97 -3.51 13.15
CA ARG A 324 12.32 -2.45 13.96
C ARG A 324 10.90 -2.78 14.39
N THR A 325 10.41 -3.96 14.04
CA THR A 325 9.08 -4.43 14.40
C THR A 325 9.10 -5.93 14.66
N SER A 326 8.21 -6.37 15.55
CA SER A 326 8.02 -7.78 15.90
C SER A 326 7.10 -8.52 14.93
N LEU A 327 6.72 -7.96 13.77
CA LEU A 327 5.71 -8.54 12.87
C LEU A 327 5.88 -10.05 12.64
N LEU A 328 7.12 -10.51 12.39
CA LEU A 328 7.41 -11.92 12.10
C LEU A 328 7.13 -12.87 13.28
N SER A 329 7.15 -12.39 14.52
CA SER A 329 6.80 -13.16 15.72
C SER A 329 5.34 -12.97 16.14
N GLN A 330 4.58 -12.12 15.46
CA GLN A 330 3.18 -11.90 15.79
C GLN A 330 2.35 -13.14 15.43
N PRO A 331 1.52 -13.67 16.35
CA PRO A 331 0.80 -14.92 16.14
C PRO A 331 -0.12 -14.91 14.91
N PHE A 332 -0.82 -13.80 14.67
CA PHE A 332 -1.66 -13.63 13.49
C PHE A 332 -0.85 -13.64 12.20
N PHE A 333 0.32 -12.99 12.18
CA PHE A 333 1.19 -13.00 11.01
C PHE A 333 1.71 -14.41 10.74
N GLN A 334 2.21 -15.10 11.77
CA GLN A 334 2.70 -16.47 11.64
C GLN A 334 1.61 -17.41 11.10
N ARG A 335 0.41 -17.34 11.67
CA ARG A 335 -0.68 -18.24 11.28
C ARG A 335 -1.15 -18.03 9.84
N ILE A 336 -1.12 -16.78 9.35
CA ILE A 336 -1.52 -16.45 7.98
C ILE A 336 -0.39 -16.75 6.99
N TRP A 337 0.81 -16.18 7.18
CA TRP A 337 1.88 -16.20 6.18
C TRP A 337 3.02 -17.19 6.45
N LEU A 338 3.13 -17.74 7.66
CA LEU A 338 4.17 -18.70 8.04
C LEU A 338 3.57 -20.00 8.61
N PRO A 339 2.74 -20.73 7.84
CA PRO A 339 1.97 -21.89 8.35
C PRO A 339 2.80 -23.05 8.89
N HIS A 340 4.11 -23.04 8.64
CA HIS A 340 5.05 -24.05 9.13
C HIS A 340 5.69 -23.67 10.48
N GLU A 341 5.57 -22.41 10.91
CA GLU A 341 6.06 -21.98 12.22
C GLU A 341 5.05 -22.34 13.31
N ARG A 342 5.55 -22.71 14.49
CA ARG A 342 4.68 -22.95 15.65
C ARG A 342 4.20 -21.60 16.17
N THR A 343 2.90 -21.37 16.11
CA THR A 343 2.26 -20.18 16.67
C THR A 343 1.97 -20.38 18.15
N SER A 344 2.42 -19.45 18.99
CA SER A 344 2.03 -19.38 20.41
C SER A 344 1.15 -18.17 20.64
N TRP A 345 -0.09 -18.40 21.07
CA TRP A 345 -0.98 -17.31 21.44
C TRP A 345 -0.63 -16.76 22.83
N PRO A 346 -0.79 -15.45 23.07
CA PRO A 346 -0.62 -14.88 24.40
C PRO A 346 -1.58 -15.57 25.38
N LYS A 347 -1.08 -15.98 26.54
CA LYS A 347 -1.89 -16.58 27.60
C LYS A 347 -3.01 -15.61 27.97
N ARG A 348 -4.27 -16.04 27.82
CA ARG A 348 -5.42 -15.28 28.32
C ARG A 348 -5.40 -15.33 29.86
N GLY A 349 -6.01 -14.31 30.49
CA GLY A 349 -6.42 -14.40 31.89
C GLY A 349 -7.51 -15.47 32.09
N SER A 350 -8.30 -15.36 33.16
CA SER A 350 -9.41 -16.29 33.45
C SER A 350 -10.22 -16.63 32.20
N ARG A 351 -10.52 -17.93 32.00
CA ARG A 351 -11.36 -18.42 30.90
C ARG A 351 -12.73 -17.73 30.96
N THR A 352 -12.97 -16.79 30.07
CA THR A 352 -14.31 -16.24 29.84
C THR A 352 -15.12 -17.28 29.09
N LEU A 353 -16.30 -17.63 29.60
CA LEU A 353 -17.23 -18.48 28.87
C LEU A 353 -17.57 -17.87 27.51
N ASP A 354 -17.71 -18.72 26.51
CA ASP A 354 -18.10 -18.28 25.18
C ASP A 354 -19.53 -17.72 25.23
N PRO A 355 -19.79 -16.55 24.61
CA PRO A 355 -21.14 -15.99 24.55
C PRO A 355 -22.13 -16.98 23.92
N SER A 356 -23.32 -17.12 24.50
CA SER A 356 -24.45 -17.77 23.83
C SER A 356 -24.90 -16.94 22.63
N ILE A 357 -25.39 -17.61 21.59
CA ILE A 357 -25.98 -16.92 20.44
C ILE A 357 -27.24 -16.18 20.90
N TYR A 358 -27.25 -14.87 20.66
CA TYR A 358 -28.41 -14.02 20.89
C TYR A 358 -28.73 -13.23 19.62
N PHE A 359 -29.80 -13.65 18.96
CA PHE A 359 -30.27 -13.04 17.72
C PHE A 359 -31.81 -13.15 17.64
N PRO A 360 -32.55 -12.32 18.38
CA PRO A 360 -33.99 -12.49 18.59
C PRO A 360 -34.85 -12.24 17.34
N GLN A 361 -34.29 -11.65 16.28
CA GLN A 361 -35.03 -11.23 15.10
C GLN A 361 -35.44 -12.40 14.20
N ARG A 362 -34.64 -13.47 14.17
CA ARG A 362 -34.96 -14.71 13.43
C ARG A 362 -34.07 -15.88 13.86
N ALA A 363 -34.54 -17.09 13.61
CA ALA A 363 -33.71 -18.28 13.72
C ALA A 363 -32.60 -18.28 12.65
N LEU A 364 -31.41 -18.72 13.06
CA LEU A 364 -30.32 -19.04 12.15
C LEU A 364 -30.50 -20.47 11.63
N ASN A 365 -30.06 -20.74 10.40
CA ASN A 365 -29.94 -22.12 9.94
C ASN A 365 -28.66 -22.76 10.52
N PRO A 366 -28.50 -24.10 10.46
CA PRO A 366 -27.38 -24.79 11.09
C PRO A 366 -25.98 -24.31 10.64
N SER A 367 -25.79 -23.99 9.36
CA SER A 367 -24.49 -23.50 8.88
C SER A 367 -24.18 -22.07 9.33
N GLN A 368 -25.20 -21.21 9.42
CA GLN A 368 -25.09 -19.88 10.01
C GLN A 368 -24.83 -19.95 11.51
N GLU A 369 -25.50 -20.85 12.23
CA GLU A 369 -25.31 -21.06 13.67
C GLU A 369 -23.87 -21.49 13.95
N MET A 370 -23.38 -22.54 13.27
CA MET A 370 -21.99 -22.99 13.36
C MET A 370 -20.98 -21.87 13.05
N ALA A 371 -21.27 -21.02 12.05
CA ALA A 371 -20.41 -19.88 11.74
C ALA A 371 -20.36 -18.87 12.90
N VAL A 372 -21.51 -18.55 13.50
CA VAL A 372 -21.59 -17.66 14.66
C VAL A 372 -20.87 -18.27 15.86
N GLU A 373 -21.06 -19.56 16.16
CA GLU A 373 -20.35 -20.25 17.26
C GLU A 373 -18.84 -20.14 17.13
N LYS A 374 -18.28 -20.39 15.93
CA LYS A 374 -16.84 -20.22 15.71
C LYS A 374 -16.39 -18.77 15.87
N ILE A 375 -17.19 -17.79 15.44
CA ILE A 375 -16.89 -16.37 15.66
C ILE A 375 -16.87 -16.08 17.17
N LEU A 376 -17.84 -16.55 17.93
CA LEU A 376 -17.95 -16.27 19.37
C LEU A 376 -16.88 -16.97 20.20
N SER A 377 -16.43 -18.15 19.76
CA SER A 377 -15.49 -19.01 20.47
C SER A 377 -14.20 -18.32 20.88
N SER A 378 -13.76 -18.54 22.11
CA SER A 378 -12.49 -18.05 22.64
C SER A 378 -11.30 -18.98 22.37
N ASP A 379 -11.53 -20.12 21.73
CA ASP A 379 -10.50 -21.12 21.45
C ASP A 379 -9.40 -20.58 20.54
N ASP A 380 -8.18 -21.07 20.78
CA ASP A 380 -7.00 -20.68 20.03
C ASP A 380 -7.05 -21.12 18.56
N ASP A 381 -7.76 -22.22 18.25
CA ASP A 381 -8.01 -22.67 16.88
C ASP A 381 -9.02 -21.77 16.14
N ASN A 382 -9.84 -21.03 16.88
CA ASN A 382 -10.85 -20.11 16.35
C ASN A 382 -10.39 -18.64 16.38
N ARG A 383 -9.09 -18.37 16.54
CA ARG A 383 -8.53 -17.00 16.50
C ARG A 383 -8.58 -16.39 15.11
N ILE A 384 -8.46 -17.22 14.09
CA ILE A 384 -8.69 -16.86 12.69
C ILE A 384 -9.82 -17.75 12.18
N VAL A 385 -10.95 -17.15 11.85
CA VAL A 385 -12.13 -17.85 11.37
C VAL A 385 -12.33 -17.53 9.90
N MET A 386 -12.45 -18.56 9.07
CA MET A 386 -12.77 -18.44 7.64
C MET A 386 -14.23 -18.84 7.43
N ILE A 387 -15.02 -17.99 6.80
CA ILE A 387 -16.41 -18.26 6.43
C ILE A 387 -16.56 -18.07 4.93
N HIS A 388 -16.90 -19.15 4.24
CA HIS A 388 -17.18 -19.16 2.82
C HIS A 388 -18.70 -19.14 2.61
N GLY A 389 -19.20 -18.10 1.94
CA GLY A 389 -20.63 -17.97 1.67
C GLY A 389 -20.95 -17.52 0.23
N PRO A 390 -21.57 -18.40 -0.60
CA PRO A 390 -22.14 -18.02 -1.88
C PRO A 390 -23.13 -16.84 -1.82
N PRO A 391 -23.54 -16.26 -2.97
CA PRO A 391 -24.54 -15.20 -2.99
C PRO A 391 -25.85 -15.65 -2.32
N GLY A 392 -26.41 -14.79 -1.45
CA GLY A 392 -27.71 -15.07 -0.83
C GLY A 392 -27.72 -16.05 0.34
N THR A 393 -26.56 -16.54 0.83
CA THR A 393 -26.50 -17.47 1.98
C THR A 393 -26.53 -16.79 3.35
N GLY A 394 -26.68 -15.46 3.38
CA GLY A 394 -26.86 -14.71 4.63
C GLY A 394 -25.56 -14.35 5.36
N LYS A 395 -24.43 -14.17 4.65
CA LYS A 395 -23.15 -13.67 5.22
C LYS A 395 -23.34 -12.49 6.19
N THR A 396 -24.05 -11.44 5.75
CA THR A 396 -24.33 -10.25 6.58
C THR A 396 -25.20 -10.57 7.80
N THR A 397 -26.02 -11.61 7.75
CA THR A 397 -26.77 -12.08 8.93
C THR A 397 -25.86 -12.73 9.95
N VAL A 398 -24.89 -13.55 9.50
CA VAL A 398 -23.88 -14.13 10.39
C VAL A 398 -23.11 -13.03 11.13
N ILE A 399 -22.75 -11.96 10.41
CA ILE A 399 -22.11 -10.77 11.01
C ILE A 399 -23.03 -10.14 12.06
N ALA A 400 -24.28 -9.84 11.71
CA ALA A 400 -25.23 -9.21 12.62
C ALA A 400 -25.48 -10.07 13.87
N ALA A 401 -25.66 -11.38 13.72
CA ALA A 401 -25.86 -12.31 14.82
C ALA A 401 -24.65 -12.40 15.75
N ALA A 402 -23.43 -12.50 15.20
CA ALA A 402 -22.21 -12.52 15.99
C ALA A 402 -21.99 -11.21 16.76
N VAL A 403 -22.21 -10.06 16.13
CA VAL A 403 -22.07 -8.73 16.76
C VAL A 403 -23.11 -8.56 17.87
N THR A 404 -24.37 -8.91 17.60
CA THR A 404 -25.46 -8.82 18.57
C THR A 404 -25.19 -9.71 19.78
N SER A 405 -24.67 -10.92 19.55
CA SER A 405 -24.29 -11.85 20.61
C SER A 405 -23.11 -11.34 21.45
N PHE A 406 -22.06 -10.79 20.82
CA PHE A 406 -20.95 -10.16 21.55
C PHE A 406 -21.42 -8.99 22.40
N HIS A 407 -22.24 -8.12 21.83
CA HIS A 407 -22.77 -6.94 22.49
C HIS A 407 -23.65 -7.29 23.69
N HIS A 408 -24.53 -8.29 23.52
CA HIS A 408 -25.40 -8.74 24.59
C HIS A 408 -24.60 -9.33 25.76
N ALA A 409 -23.58 -10.13 25.48
CA ALA A 409 -22.75 -10.74 26.51
C ALA A 409 -21.82 -9.72 27.21
N ASN A 410 -21.27 -8.75 26.46
CA ASN A 410 -20.41 -7.71 27.02
C ASN A 410 -20.38 -6.47 26.14
N ARG A 411 -21.08 -5.40 26.56
CA ARG A 411 -21.11 -4.11 25.85
C ARG A 411 -19.75 -3.40 25.73
N GLN A 412 -18.77 -3.77 26.57
CA GLN A 412 -17.41 -3.21 26.52
C GLN A 412 -16.51 -3.96 25.52
N ARG A 413 -16.98 -5.07 24.95
CA ARG A 413 -16.22 -5.79 23.92
C ARG A 413 -16.26 -5.02 22.62
N SER A 414 -15.09 -4.69 22.10
CA SER A 414 -14.97 -3.89 20.88
C SER A 414 -14.85 -4.77 19.63
N VAL A 415 -15.71 -4.50 18.65
CA VAL A 415 -15.80 -5.24 17.39
C VAL A 415 -15.67 -4.26 16.24
N TRP A 416 -14.71 -4.51 15.36
CA TRP A 416 -14.53 -3.74 14.14
C TRP A 416 -14.98 -4.57 12.95
N ILE A 417 -15.73 -3.96 12.03
CA ILE A 417 -16.13 -4.58 10.78
C ILE A 417 -15.54 -3.74 9.64
N ALA A 418 -14.81 -4.41 8.75
CA ALA A 418 -14.18 -3.77 7.63
C ALA A 418 -14.46 -4.51 6.32
N ALA A 419 -14.48 -3.77 5.22
CA ALA A 419 -14.56 -4.32 3.87
C ALA A 419 -13.74 -3.46 2.91
N GLN A 420 -13.55 -3.94 1.67
CA GLN A 420 -12.84 -3.20 0.64
C GLN A 420 -13.60 -1.95 0.17
N SER A 421 -14.92 -2.06 0.03
CA SER A 421 -15.77 -0.99 -0.51
C SER A 421 -16.67 -0.40 0.57
N ASN A 422 -16.87 0.93 0.50
CA ASN A 422 -17.84 1.59 1.37
C ASN A 422 -19.28 1.07 1.17
N VAL A 423 -19.62 0.57 -0.02
CA VAL A 423 -20.93 -0.03 -0.31
C VAL A 423 -21.13 -1.31 0.51
N ALA A 424 -20.12 -2.18 0.58
CA ALA A 424 -20.19 -3.38 1.42
C ALA A 424 -20.38 -3.03 2.90
N VAL A 425 -19.61 -2.06 3.40
CA VAL A 425 -19.72 -1.59 4.79
C VAL A 425 -21.11 -0.98 5.07
N LYS A 426 -21.64 -0.19 4.14
CA LYS A 426 -23.00 0.36 4.23
C LYS A 426 -24.05 -0.75 4.32
N ASN A 427 -23.98 -1.76 3.47
CA ASN A 427 -24.97 -2.85 3.46
C ASN A 427 -25.01 -3.58 4.81
N ILE A 428 -23.87 -3.69 5.50
CA ILE A 428 -23.80 -4.23 6.86
C ILE A 428 -24.46 -3.29 7.88
N ALA A 429 -24.20 -1.98 7.77
CA ALA A 429 -24.82 -0.97 8.63
C ALA A 429 -26.35 -0.95 8.49
N GLU A 430 -26.87 -1.00 7.26
CA GLU A 430 -28.31 -1.14 7.02
C GLU A 430 -28.85 -2.43 7.63
N LYS A 431 -28.10 -3.53 7.49
CA LYS A 431 -28.53 -4.80 8.08
C LYS A 431 -28.59 -4.75 9.60
N PHE A 432 -27.71 -4.01 10.27
CA PHE A 432 -27.78 -3.78 11.71
C PHE A 432 -29.07 -3.04 12.09
N CYS A 433 -29.39 -1.98 11.37
CA CYS A 433 -30.62 -1.24 11.58
C CYS A 433 -31.87 -2.11 11.31
N ASP A 434 -31.89 -2.94 10.26
CA ASP A 434 -32.99 -3.86 9.95
C ASP A 434 -33.26 -4.86 11.08
N VAL A 435 -32.20 -5.25 11.81
CA VAL A 435 -32.33 -6.16 12.96
C VAL A 435 -32.47 -5.39 14.28
N GLY A 436 -32.66 -4.07 14.26
CA GLY A 436 -32.81 -3.26 15.47
C GLY A 436 -31.54 -3.10 16.31
N PHE A 437 -30.37 -3.33 15.73
CA PHE A 437 -29.08 -3.05 16.35
C PHE A 437 -28.60 -1.64 15.95
N HIS A 438 -28.62 -0.71 16.89
CA HIS A 438 -28.26 0.70 16.67
C HIS A 438 -26.99 1.15 17.42
N ASP A 439 -26.37 0.27 18.21
CA ASP A 439 -25.18 0.60 19.00
C ASP A 439 -23.90 0.41 18.18
N PHE A 440 -23.80 1.15 17.07
CA PHE A 440 -22.64 1.15 16.20
C PHE A 440 -22.31 2.54 15.66
N LYS A 441 -21.06 2.70 15.19
CA LYS A 441 -20.62 3.87 14.43
C LYS A 441 -19.97 3.49 13.11
N LEU A 442 -20.25 4.27 12.08
CA LEU A 442 -19.73 4.09 10.73
C LEU A 442 -18.75 5.22 10.39
N LEU A 443 -17.47 4.90 10.25
CA LEU A 443 -16.43 5.86 9.89
C LEU A 443 -16.27 5.94 8.37
N VAL A 444 -16.57 7.11 7.78
CA VAL A 444 -16.60 7.31 6.32
C VAL A 444 -15.64 8.41 5.90
N SER A 445 -14.90 8.20 4.81
CA SER A 445 -14.07 9.26 4.23
C SER A 445 -14.95 10.39 3.69
N LYS A 446 -14.56 11.65 3.96
CA LYS A 446 -15.18 12.84 3.33
C LYS A 446 -15.27 12.69 1.83
N ASP A 447 -14.21 12.17 1.23
CA ASP A 447 -14.06 11.96 -0.21
C ASP A 447 -14.95 10.84 -0.77
N PHE A 448 -15.60 10.04 0.06
CA PHE A 448 -16.60 9.09 -0.40
C PHE A 448 -18.02 9.61 -0.18
N HIS A 449 -18.25 10.31 0.94
CA HIS A 449 -19.56 10.82 1.32
C HIS A 449 -19.98 12.04 0.48
N PHE A 450 -19.12 13.07 0.40
CA PHE A 450 -19.47 14.40 -0.08
C PHE A 450 -19.69 14.45 -1.61
N ASP A 451 -20.84 14.98 -2.05
CA ASP A 451 -21.22 15.17 -3.48
C ASP A 451 -21.23 13.88 -4.33
N TRP A 452 -21.30 12.70 -3.68
CA TRP A 452 -21.46 11.41 -4.35
C TRP A 452 -22.56 10.56 -3.72
N HIS A 453 -22.38 10.20 -2.45
CA HIS A 453 -23.20 9.19 -1.77
C HIS A 453 -23.91 9.72 -0.53
N GLU A 454 -24.15 11.02 -0.42
CA GLU A 454 -24.86 11.60 0.73
C GLU A 454 -26.22 10.93 0.95
N HIS A 455 -26.96 10.66 -0.14
CA HIS A 455 -28.23 9.93 -0.11
C HIS A 455 -28.12 8.50 0.44
N LEU A 456 -26.94 7.88 0.39
CA LEU A 456 -26.72 6.53 0.92
C LEU A 456 -26.63 6.49 2.45
N TYR A 457 -26.45 7.63 3.10
CA TYR A 457 -26.28 7.74 4.56
C TYR A 457 -27.37 8.57 5.23
N LYS A 458 -28.46 8.85 4.51
CA LYS A 458 -29.65 9.53 5.05
C LYS A 458 -30.48 8.57 5.91
N ASP A 459 -31.50 9.13 6.55
CA ASP A 459 -32.53 8.40 7.29
C ASP A 459 -31.92 7.58 8.45
N ILE A 460 -32.02 6.25 8.39
CA ILE A 460 -31.68 5.35 9.51
C ILE A 460 -30.18 5.31 9.83
N LEU A 461 -29.31 5.73 8.91
CA LEU A 461 -27.86 5.74 9.10
C LEU A 461 -27.29 7.09 9.57
N GLU A 462 -28.06 8.17 9.44
CA GLU A 462 -27.62 9.53 9.79
C GLU A 462 -27.07 9.66 11.23
N PRO A 463 -27.69 9.10 12.29
CA PRO A 463 -27.16 9.21 13.65
C PRO A 463 -25.94 8.31 13.93
N HIS A 464 -25.60 7.41 12.99
CA HIS A 464 -24.57 6.38 13.18
C HIS A 464 -23.26 6.71 12.45
N PHE A 465 -23.23 7.63 11.49
CA PHE A 465 -22.01 7.88 10.71
C PHE A 465 -21.18 9.05 11.22
N ILE A 466 -19.86 8.96 11.08
CA ILE A 466 -18.89 10.02 11.39
C ILE A 466 -18.00 10.20 10.16
N ARG A 467 -17.88 11.44 9.69
CA ARG A 467 -17.11 11.77 8.48
C ARG A 467 -15.65 12.13 8.83
N SER A 468 -14.71 11.75 7.99
CA SER A 468 -13.27 11.86 8.31
C SER A 468 -12.74 13.28 8.52
N ASP A 469 -13.41 14.31 8.02
CA ASP A 469 -13.03 15.71 8.22
C ASP A 469 -13.57 16.32 9.52
N VAL A 470 -14.50 15.64 10.18
CA VAL A 470 -14.96 15.98 11.53
C VAL A 470 -14.38 15.04 12.58
N PHE A 471 -13.46 14.14 12.20
CA PHE A 471 -12.81 13.27 13.17
C PHE A 471 -12.17 14.07 14.29
N SER A 472 -12.50 13.66 15.50
CA SER A 472 -12.08 14.31 16.72
C SER A 472 -10.56 14.33 16.86
N LYS A 473 -10.04 15.47 17.31
CA LYS A 473 -8.59 15.73 17.46
C LYS A 473 -8.04 15.31 18.82
N ASP A 474 -8.92 14.87 19.71
CA ASP A 474 -8.59 14.42 21.05
C ASP A 474 -9.53 13.28 21.47
N ILE A 475 -9.17 12.62 22.57
CA ILE A 475 -9.87 11.44 23.08
C ILE A 475 -11.26 11.81 23.61
N VAL A 476 -11.43 12.96 24.26
CA VAL A 476 -12.72 13.35 24.88
C VAL A 476 -13.78 13.62 23.82
N ALA A 477 -13.40 14.32 22.75
CA ALA A 477 -14.29 14.56 21.62
C ALA A 477 -14.62 13.25 20.89
N ALA A 478 -13.64 12.36 20.70
CA ALA A 478 -13.88 11.06 20.06
C ALA A 478 -14.82 10.17 20.90
N GLU A 479 -14.77 10.27 22.23
CA GLU A 479 -15.68 9.54 23.14
C GLU A 479 -17.12 10.04 22.99
N ARG A 480 -17.30 11.36 22.87
CA ARG A 480 -18.61 11.97 22.59
C ARG A 480 -19.15 11.58 21.22
N ASP A 481 -18.31 11.49 20.20
CA ASP A 481 -18.71 11.04 18.86
C ASP A 481 -19.23 9.60 18.90
N LEU A 482 -18.59 8.74 19.69
CA LEU A 482 -18.93 7.32 19.79
C LEU A 482 -20.19 7.05 20.61
N LEU A 483 -20.55 7.89 21.58
CA LEU A 483 -21.70 7.68 22.48
C LEU A 483 -21.69 6.26 23.08
N ASP A 484 -20.54 5.86 23.63
CA ASP A 484 -20.23 4.51 24.17
C ASP A 484 -20.15 3.36 23.16
N ALA A 485 -20.46 3.59 21.87
CA ALA A 485 -20.45 2.54 20.87
C ALA A 485 -19.09 1.84 20.77
N ARG A 486 -19.12 0.52 20.88
CA ARG A 486 -17.93 -0.36 20.77
C ARG A 486 -17.90 -1.16 19.46
N VAL A 487 -18.95 -1.05 18.64
CA VAL A 487 -19.03 -1.65 17.32
C VAL A 487 -18.76 -0.58 16.26
N ILE A 488 -17.68 -0.74 15.51
CA ILE A 488 -17.27 0.26 14.52
C ILE A 488 -17.14 -0.37 13.14
N LEU A 489 -17.74 0.29 12.15
CA LEU A 489 -17.71 -0.10 10.75
C LEU A 489 -16.84 0.90 9.97
N CYS A 490 -15.98 0.43 9.08
CA CYS A 490 -15.19 1.30 8.20
C CYS A 490 -14.61 0.52 7.00
N THR A 491 -13.99 1.19 6.04
CA THR A 491 -13.21 0.49 5.00
C THR A 491 -11.85 0.05 5.53
N LEU A 492 -11.24 -0.97 4.92
CA LEU A 492 -9.87 -1.41 5.27
C LEU A 492 -8.84 -0.27 5.19
N THR A 493 -8.96 0.59 4.19
CA THR A 493 -8.12 1.78 4.04
C THR A 493 -8.31 2.77 5.19
N MET A 494 -9.56 2.98 5.65
CA MET A 494 -9.83 3.84 6.81
C MET A 494 -9.27 3.24 8.10
N LEU A 495 -9.40 1.92 8.28
CA LEU A 495 -8.83 1.21 9.42
C LEU A 495 -7.30 1.33 9.50
N SER A 496 -6.65 1.45 8.34
CA SER A 496 -5.21 1.66 8.22
C SER A 496 -4.77 3.12 8.45
N SER A 497 -5.71 4.06 8.55
CA SER A 497 -5.42 5.49 8.71
C SER A 497 -5.03 5.85 10.14
N GLN A 498 -4.06 6.74 10.33
CA GLN A 498 -3.74 7.28 11.66
C GLN A 498 -4.81 8.22 12.20
N SER A 499 -5.69 8.74 11.34
CA SER A 499 -6.79 9.63 11.75
C SER A 499 -7.79 8.98 12.69
N ILE A 500 -7.83 7.65 12.78
CA ILE A 500 -8.74 6.93 13.67
C ILE A 500 -8.12 6.55 15.03
N ALA A 501 -6.90 7.02 15.32
CA ALA A 501 -6.17 6.61 16.52
C ALA A 501 -6.97 6.82 17.82
N HIS A 502 -7.68 7.95 17.96
CA HIS A 502 -8.52 8.22 19.14
C HIS A 502 -9.71 7.26 19.24
N TYR A 503 -10.40 6.98 18.13
CA TYR A 503 -11.48 5.98 18.11
C TYR A 503 -10.99 4.58 18.48
N THR A 504 -9.82 4.18 17.99
CA THR A 504 -9.20 2.87 18.35
C THR A 504 -8.66 2.83 19.78
N HIS A 505 -8.42 3.99 20.40
CA HIS A 505 -8.06 4.05 21.82
C HIS A 505 -9.30 3.81 22.69
N ILE A 506 -10.42 4.45 22.34
CA ILE A 506 -11.69 4.31 23.06
C ILE A 506 -12.28 2.94 22.83
N ALA A 507 -12.35 2.47 21.58
CA ALA A 507 -12.82 1.15 21.19
C ALA A 507 -11.67 0.31 20.59
N PRO A 508 -10.80 -0.30 21.43
CA PRO A 508 -9.69 -1.13 21.00
C PRO A 508 -10.08 -2.21 19.99
N VAL A 509 -9.28 -2.41 18.96
CA VAL A 509 -9.55 -3.47 17.97
C VAL A 509 -9.27 -4.83 18.61
N GLN A 510 -10.30 -5.49 19.15
CA GLN A 510 -10.21 -6.81 19.81
C GLN A 510 -10.66 -7.93 18.88
N THR A 511 -11.84 -7.79 18.28
CA THR A 511 -12.33 -8.65 17.20
C THR A 511 -12.42 -7.82 15.94
N ILE A 512 -11.91 -8.34 14.81
CA ILE A 512 -12.18 -7.76 13.50
C ILE A 512 -12.86 -8.76 12.58
N ILE A 513 -13.87 -8.29 11.85
CA ILE A 513 -14.58 -9.04 10.82
C ILE A 513 -14.36 -8.36 9.47
N PHE A 514 -13.75 -9.07 8.54
CA PHE A 514 -13.60 -8.63 7.16
C PHE A 514 -14.70 -9.25 6.29
N ASP A 515 -15.62 -8.43 5.80
CA ASP A 515 -16.59 -8.83 4.80
C ASP A 515 -16.03 -8.61 3.38
N GLU A 516 -16.54 -9.38 2.42
CA GLU A 516 -16.03 -9.41 1.05
C GLU A 516 -14.50 -9.62 0.99
N ALA A 517 -13.96 -10.43 1.90
CA ALA A 517 -12.53 -10.64 2.07
C ALA A 517 -11.86 -11.34 0.87
N SER A 518 -12.63 -11.95 -0.03
CA SER A 518 -12.13 -12.43 -1.33
C SER A 518 -11.75 -11.30 -2.30
N GLN A 519 -12.21 -10.07 -2.06
CA GLN A 519 -11.92 -8.88 -2.88
C GLN A 519 -10.70 -8.09 -2.40
N ILE A 520 -10.03 -8.55 -1.35
CA ILE A 520 -8.92 -7.85 -0.69
C ILE A 520 -7.63 -8.62 -0.98
N GLU A 521 -6.60 -7.92 -1.44
CA GLU A 521 -5.26 -8.48 -1.59
C GLU A 521 -4.67 -8.81 -0.21
N VAL A 522 -4.09 -10.00 -0.05
CA VAL A 522 -3.71 -10.50 1.28
C VAL A 522 -2.75 -9.56 2.03
N GLY A 523 -1.84 -8.90 1.34
CA GLY A 523 -0.92 -7.89 1.86
C GLY A 523 -1.59 -6.67 2.48
N ASP A 524 -2.81 -6.30 2.08
CA ASP A 524 -3.55 -5.17 2.67
C ASP A 524 -3.98 -5.44 4.13
N TYR A 525 -3.87 -6.69 4.63
CA TYR A 525 -4.10 -7.01 6.04
C TYR A 525 -2.89 -6.72 6.95
N ILE A 526 -1.69 -6.54 6.38
CA ILE A 526 -0.45 -6.30 7.14
C ILE A 526 -0.55 -5.08 8.07
N PRO A 527 -1.07 -3.92 7.63
CA PRO A 527 -1.24 -2.77 8.51
C PRO A 527 -2.09 -3.05 9.74
N VAL A 528 -3.16 -3.82 9.59
CA VAL A 528 -4.08 -4.17 10.68
C VAL A 528 -3.41 -5.10 11.68
N VAL A 529 -2.83 -6.20 11.19
CA VAL A 529 -2.13 -7.19 12.04
C VAL A 529 -1.01 -6.52 12.83
N HIS A 530 -0.21 -5.70 12.16
CA HIS A 530 0.91 -4.99 12.78
C HIS A 530 0.46 -3.96 13.81
N ARG A 531 -0.50 -3.09 13.46
CA ARG A 531 -0.90 -1.94 14.28
C ARG A 531 -1.63 -2.33 15.54
N PHE A 532 -2.48 -3.36 15.46
CA PHE A 532 -3.38 -3.74 16.56
C PHE A 532 -2.90 -4.96 17.34
N GLU A 533 -1.65 -5.39 17.16
CA GLU A 533 -1.04 -6.51 17.91
C GLU A 533 -1.36 -6.51 19.42
N PRO A 534 -1.30 -5.37 20.15
CA PRO A 534 -1.53 -5.38 21.59
C PRO A 534 -2.96 -5.74 21.98
N THR A 535 -3.94 -5.39 21.14
CA THR A 535 -5.37 -5.49 21.45
C THR A 535 -6.07 -6.60 20.69
N LEU A 536 -5.56 -6.99 19.53
CA LEU A 536 -6.20 -7.93 18.62
C LEU A 536 -6.24 -9.33 19.22
N ARG A 537 -7.43 -9.94 19.23
CA ARG A 537 -7.69 -11.26 19.80
C ARG A 537 -8.36 -12.21 18.83
N LYS A 538 -9.03 -11.72 17.79
CA LYS A 538 -9.68 -12.54 16.76
C LYS A 538 -9.78 -11.80 15.43
N ILE A 539 -9.59 -12.52 14.33
CA ILE A 539 -9.85 -12.08 12.96
C ILE A 539 -10.86 -13.05 12.33
N VAL A 540 -11.87 -12.52 11.66
CA VAL A 540 -12.86 -13.29 10.90
C VAL A 540 -12.80 -12.82 9.46
N PHE A 541 -12.67 -13.75 8.51
CA PHE A 541 -12.72 -13.47 7.08
C PHE A 541 -13.98 -14.09 6.49
N ILE A 542 -14.80 -13.27 5.87
CA ILE A 542 -16.07 -13.66 5.27
C ILE A 542 -16.03 -13.28 3.79
N GLY A 543 -16.32 -14.24 2.90
CA GLY A 543 -16.18 -14.00 1.46
C GLY A 543 -16.50 -15.22 0.62
N ASP A 544 -16.21 -15.11 -0.67
CA ASP A 544 -16.39 -16.18 -1.66
C ASP A 544 -15.42 -16.02 -2.83
N ASN A 545 -14.45 -16.92 -2.94
CA ASN A 545 -13.45 -16.93 -4.00
C ASN A 545 -14.01 -17.29 -5.39
N LYS A 546 -15.29 -17.66 -5.49
CA LYS A 546 -16.00 -17.81 -6.78
C LYS A 546 -16.70 -16.53 -7.24
N GLN A 547 -16.69 -15.47 -6.43
CA GLN A 547 -17.22 -14.15 -6.78
C GLN A 547 -16.10 -13.22 -7.26
N LEU A 548 -16.16 -11.94 -6.89
CA LEU A 548 -15.15 -10.96 -7.26
C LEU A 548 -13.84 -11.24 -6.53
N ALA A 549 -12.76 -11.24 -7.28
CA ALA A 549 -11.40 -11.36 -6.78
C ALA A 549 -10.79 -10.00 -6.46
N PRO A 550 -9.55 -9.93 -5.92
CA PRO A 550 -8.92 -8.66 -5.61
C PRO A 550 -8.76 -7.77 -6.84
N TYR A 551 -8.92 -6.46 -6.63
CA TYR A 551 -8.74 -5.48 -7.69
C TYR A 551 -7.36 -5.62 -8.35
N GLY A 552 -7.33 -5.61 -9.68
CA GLY A 552 -6.10 -5.73 -10.47
C GLY A 552 -5.66 -7.16 -10.77
N GLN A 553 -6.34 -8.19 -10.27
CA GLN A 553 -5.95 -9.59 -10.52
C GLN A 553 -5.94 -9.98 -12.01
N GLU A 554 -6.82 -9.40 -12.83
CA GLU A 554 -6.85 -9.65 -14.30
C GLU A 554 -5.52 -9.26 -14.98
N GLU A 555 -4.90 -8.17 -14.51
CA GLU A 555 -3.63 -7.65 -15.04
C GLU A 555 -2.42 -8.23 -14.28
N VAL A 556 -2.57 -8.44 -12.98
CA VAL A 556 -1.56 -8.98 -12.06
C VAL A 556 -1.86 -10.45 -11.77
N ARG A 557 -1.46 -11.30 -12.71
CA ARG A 557 -1.60 -12.77 -12.56
C ARG A 557 -0.87 -13.25 -11.31
N GLY A 558 -1.61 -13.89 -10.39
CA GLY A 558 -1.06 -14.45 -9.15
C GLY A 558 -1.36 -13.64 -7.89
N LEU A 559 -2.08 -12.50 -8.02
CA LEU A 559 -2.64 -11.77 -6.89
C LEU A 559 -3.61 -12.67 -6.12
N GLN A 560 -3.40 -12.79 -4.81
CA GLN A 560 -4.19 -13.67 -3.95
C GLN A 560 -4.92 -12.86 -2.87
N SER A 561 -6.15 -13.26 -2.60
CA SER A 561 -6.85 -12.96 -1.36
C SER A 561 -6.49 -13.99 -0.28
N ILE A 562 -7.07 -13.81 0.90
CA ILE A 562 -6.94 -14.78 1.99
C ILE A 562 -7.60 -16.13 1.68
N PHE A 563 -8.55 -16.17 0.74
CA PHE A 563 -9.25 -17.41 0.35
C PHE A 563 -8.44 -18.30 -0.58
N GLU A 564 -7.27 -17.88 -1.07
CA GLU A 564 -6.37 -18.75 -1.83
C GLU A 564 -5.34 -19.45 -0.93
N PHE A 565 -5.44 -19.32 0.39
CA PHE A 565 -4.52 -19.95 1.34
C PHE A 565 -5.11 -21.28 1.84
N ASP A 566 -4.69 -22.39 1.23
CA ASP A 566 -5.22 -23.74 1.48
C ASP A 566 -5.22 -24.14 2.97
N HIS A 567 -4.18 -23.77 3.73
CA HIS A 567 -4.08 -24.11 5.15
C HIS A 567 -5.11 -23.41 6.02
N LEU A 568 -5.65 -22.27 5.57
CA LEU A 568 -6.73 -21.55 6.27
C LEU A 568 -8.10 -22.11 5.87
N LEU A 569 -8.27 -22.50 4.60
CA LEU A 569 -9.53 -23.03 4.09
C LEU A 569 -9.90 -24.41 4.67
N LYS A 570 -8.93 -25.23 5.09
CA LYS A 570 -9.19 -26.58 5.65
C LYS A 570 -10.22 -26.58 6.79
N ASN A 571 -10.30 -25.51 7.56
CA ASN A 571 -11.21 -25.39 8.71
C ASN A 571 -12.32 -24.35 8.48
N ALA A 572 -12.50 -23.88 7.25
CA ALA A 572 -13.50 -22.89 6.91
C ALA A 572 -14.93 -23.42 7.13
N VAL A 573 -15.81 -22.53 7.56
CA VAL A 573 -17.25 -22.81 7.64
C VAL A 573 -17.88 -22.44 6.31
N PHE A 574 -18.55 -23.41 5.68
CA PHE A 574 -19.30 -23.18 4.46
C PHE A 574 -20.77 -22.90 4.77
N LEU A 575 -21.28 -21.76 4.29
CA LEU A 575 -22.72 -21.44 4.35
C LEU A 575 -23.42 -22.08 3.15
N ASP A 576 -24.21 -23.12 3.41
CA ASP A 576 -24.75 -24.04 2.40
C ASP A 576 -26.20 -23.77 1.98
N ILE A 577 -26.93 -22.93 2.71
CA ILE A 577 -28.35 -22.65 2.44
C ILE A 577 -28.50 -21.25 1.85
N GLN A 578 -28.98 -21.16 0.61
CA GLN A 578 -29.32 -19.90 -0.05
C GLN A 578 -30.74 -19.46 0.31
N CYS A 579 -30.87 -18.33 1.01
CA CYS A 579 -32.17 -17.78 1.43
C CYS A 579 -32.77 -16.80 0.41
N MET A 580 -32.06 -16.49 -0.68
CA MET A 580 -32.49 -15.59 -1.76
C MET A 580 -32.72 -16.39 -3.05
N ARG A 581 -33.87 -17.05 -3.14
CA ARG A 581 -34.56 -17.39 -4.40
C ARG A 581 -36.04 -17.58 -4.10
N SER A 582 -36.89 -16.73 -4.68
CA SER A 582 -38.26 -17.16 -4.99
C SER A 582 -38.13 -18.38 -5.92
N PRO A 583 -38.82 -19.49 -5.66
CA PRO A 583 -38.90 -20.56 -6.64
C PRO A 583 -39.69 -19.99 -7.81
N PHE A 584 -39.00 -19.66 -8.91
CA PHE A 584 -39.68 -19.49 -10.18
C PHE A 584 -40.26 -20.86 -10.54
N PHE A 585 -41.58 -20.98 -10.37
CA PHE A 585 -42.43 -21.93 -11.08
C PHE A 585 -42.67 -21.45 -12.51
#